data_AF-A0A964MBP4-F1
#
_entry.id   AF-A0A964MBP4-F1
#
_cell.length_a   1.000
_cell.length_b   1.000
_cell.length_c   1.000
_cell.angle_alpha   90.00
_cell.angle_beta   90.00
_cell.angle_gamma   90.00
#
_symmetry.space_group_name_H-M   'P 1'
#
loop_
_entity.id
_entity.type
_entity.pdbx_description
1 polymer ?
#
loop_
_entity_poly.entity_id
_entity_poly.type
_entity_poly.pdbx_seq_one_letter_code
_entity_poly.pdbx_strand_id
1 'polypeptide(L)' 'AQGRMLPPGLNYLNSWVNRERGVCYQLMETSDAALFDAWTARWADLVEFEIVPID' A
#
# COMPACT_ATOMS: atom_id res chain seq x y z
N ALA A 1 10.48 -11.88 -10.29
CA ALA A 1 10.41 -11.39 -8.89
C ALA A 1 9.37 -10.27 -8.83
N GLN A 2 8.12 -10.57 -8.49
CA GLN A 2 7.11 -9.51 -8.32
C GLN A 2 7.26 -8.93 -6.91
N GLY A 3 8.19 -7.97 -6.73
CA GLY A 3 8.57 -7.44 -5.42
C GLY A 3 7.38 -6.99 -4.55
N ARG A 4 6.84 -5.80 -4.80
CA ARG A 4 5.70 -5.26 -4.02
C ARG A 4 4.33 -5.71 -4.51
N MET A 5 4.28 -6.58 -5.53
CA MET A 5 3.03 -7.04 -6.16
C MET A 5 2.06 -5.92 -6.55
N LEU A 6 2.58 -4.72 -6.87
CA LEU A 6 1.75 -3.57 -7.25
C LEU A 6 1.04 -3.84 -8.58
N PRO A 7 -0.30 -3.72 -8.65
CA PRO A 7 -1.01 -3.77 -9.92
C PRO A 7 -0.60 -2.58 -10.81
N PRO A 8 -0.69 -2.70 -12.15
CA PRO A 8 -0.47 -1.58 -13.06
C PRO A 8 -1.39 -0.40 -12.70
N GLY A 9 -0.83 0.80 -12.61
CA GLY A 9 -1.56 2.01 -12.23
C GLY A 9 -1.57 2.32 -10.72
N LEU A 10 -1.04 1.42 -9.88
CA LEU A 10 -0.80 1.71 -8.46
C LEU A 10 0.69 1.97 -8.23
N ASN A 11 1.03 3.22 -7.94
CA ASN A 11 2.40 3.67 -7.80
C ASN A 11 2.75 3.88 -6.33
N TYR A 12 3.95 3.44 -5.96
CA TYR A 12 4.53 3.77 -4.67
C TYR A 12 5.32 5.08 -4.80
N LEU A 13 5.15 5.99 -3.84
CA LEU A 13 5.91 7.23 -3.76
C LEU A 13 6.94 7.20 -2.63
N ASN A 14 6.52 6.85 -1.41
CA ASN A 14 7.41 6.85 -0.25
C ASN A 14 6.92 5.94 0.89
N SER A 15 7.77 5.65 1.87
CA SER A 15 7.37 4.99 3.12
C SER A 15 8.27 5.35 4.28
N TRP A 16 7.71 5.32 5.49
CA TRP A 16 8.44 5.47 6.74
C TRP A 16 7.83 4.57 7.81
N VAL A 17 8.67 4.04 8.69
CA VAL A 17 8.23 3.23 9.82
C VAL A 17 7.97 4.11 11.04
N ASN A 18 7.00 3.75 11.86
CA ASN A 18 6.82 4.38 13.16
C ASN A 18 8.03 4.07 14.07
N ARG A 19 8.16 4.81 15.18
CA ARG A 19 9.30 4.68 16.09
C ARG A 19 9.47 3.26 16.64
N GLU A 20 8.34 2.59 16.91
CA GLU A 20 8.28 1.24 17.47
C GLU A 20 8.48 0.15 16.41
N ARG A 21 8.56 0.52 15.12
CA ARG A 21 8.73 -0.36 13.95
C ARG A 21 7.63 -1.40 13.77
N GLY A 22 6.45 -1.18 14.35
CA GLY A 22 5.26 -2.03 14.19
C GLY A 22 4.35 -1.61 13.05
N VAL A 23 4.46 -0.35 12.59
CA VAL A 23 3.63 0.21 11.51
C VAL A 23 4.51 0.81 10.44
N CYS A 24 4.23 0.48 9.19
CA CYS A 24 4.84 1.10 8.01
C CYS A 24 3.80 1.99 7.33
N TYR A 25 4.04 3.29 7.31
CA TYR A 25 3.24 4.24 6.54
C TYR A 25 3.74 4.26 5.12
N GLN A 26 2.83 4.26 4.15
CA GLN A 26 3.16 4.31 2.73
C GLN A 26 2.38 5.45 2.07
N LEU A 27 3.10 6.30 1.35
CA LEU A 27 2.52 7.26 0.43
C LEU A 27 2.47 6.64 -0.95
N MET A 28 1.28 6.59 -1.53
CA MET A 28 0.98 5.91 -2.77
C MET A 28 0.08 6.77 -3.65
N GLU A 29 0.18 6.57 -4.97
CA GLU A 29 -0.55 7.35 -5.97
C GLU A 29 -1.22 6.41 -6.96
N THR A 30 -2.48 6.71 -7.30
CA THR A 30 -3.21 6.05 -8.36
C THR A 30 -4.34 6.93 -8.87
N SER A 31 -4.74 6.74 -10.13
CA SER A 31 -5.97 7.33 -10.67
C SER A 31 -7.21 6.45 -10.44
N ASP A 32 -7.05 5.26 -9.86
CA ASP A 32 -8.14 4.32 -9.59
C ASP A 32 -7.98 3.69 -8.19
N ALA A 33 -8.82 4.14 -7.25
CA ALA A 33 -8.77 3.69 -5.86
C ALA A 33 -9.05 2.18 -5.69
N ALA A 34 -9.77 1.53 -6.61
CA ALA A 34 -10.06 0.10 -6.55
C ALA A 34 -8.80 -0.77 -6.65
N LEU A 35 -7.69 -0.21 -7.17
CA LEU A 35 -6.41 -0.90 -7.22
C LEU A 35 -5.81 -1.16 -5.83
N PHE A 36 -6.16 -0.38 -4.80
CA PHE A 36 -5.75 -0.66 -3.42
C PHE A 36 -6.41 -1.93 -2.90
N ASP A 37 -7.69 -2.16 -3.15
CA ASP A 37 -8.39 -3.38 -2.72
C ASP A 37 -7.75 -4.63 -3.35
N ALA A 38 -7.49 -4.57 -4.67
CA ALA A 38 -6.84 -5.65 -5.39
C ALA A 38 -5.41 -5.93 -4.89
N TRP A 39 -4.70 -4.89 -4.45
CA TRP A 39 -3.34 -5.02 -3.93
C TRP A 39 -3.33 -5.55 -2.49
N THR A 40 -4.11 -4.96 -1.58
CA THR A 40 -4.19 -5.36 -0.16
C THR A 40 -4.71 -6.79 0.01
N ALA A 41 -5.63 -7.25 -0.84
CA ALA A 41 -6.08 -8.64 -0.85
C ALA A 41 -4.95 -9.65 -1.07
N ARG A 42 -3.86 -9.27 -1.75
CA ARG A 42 -2.67 -10.14 -1.97
C ARG A 42 -1.78 -10.28 -0.74
N TRP A 43 -2.04 -9.48 0.29
CA TRP A 43 -1.27 -9.39 1.53
C TRP A 43 -2.11 -9.68 2.78
N ALA A 44 -3.38 -10.07 2.60
CA ALA A 44 -4.36 -10.21 3.67
C ALA A 44 -3.99 -11.28 4.72
N ASP A 45 -3.08 -12.20 4.40
CA ASP A 45 -2.54 -13.21 5.31
C ASP A 45 -1.32 -12.74 6.12
N LEU A 46 -0.73 -11.59 5.76
CA LEU A 46 0.54 -11.12 6.33
C LEU A 46 0.43 -9.80 7.09
N VAL A 47 -0.44 -8.88 6.66
CA VAL A 47 -0.51 -7.53 7.21
C VAL A 47 -1.90 -6.92 7.00
N GLU A 48 -2.30 -6.05 7.92
CA GLU A 48 -3.54 -5.27 7.84
C GLU A 48 -3.24 -3.89 7.23
N PHE A 49 -4.21 -3.36 6.46
CA PHE A 49 -4.09 -2.06 5.82
C PHE A 49 -5.22 -1.13 6.25
N GLU A 50 -4.87 0.13 6.50
CA GLU A 50 -5.79 1.25 6.58
C GLU A 50 -5.44 2.22 5.45
N ILE A 51 -6.41 2.48 4.55
CA ILE A 51 -6.22 3.34 3.39
C ILE A 51 -6.94 4.66 3.64
N VAL A 52 -6.17 5.75 3.69
CA VAL A 52 -6.70 7.11 3.89
C VAL A 52 -6.38 7.94 2.64
N PRO A 53 -7.39 8.44 1.90
CA PRO A 53 -7.16 9.31 0.75
C PRO A 53 -6.57 10.66 1.21
N ILE A 54 -5.79 11.28 0.32
CA ILE A 54 -5.15 12.58 0.56
C ILE A 54 -5.63 13.54 -0.54
N ASP A 55 -6.09 14.71 -0.13
CA ASP A 55 -6.60 15.80 -1.00
C ASP A 55 -5.52 16.84 -1.31
#